data_AF-A0AAJ1CXQ7-F1
#
_entry.id   AF-A0AAJ1CXQ7-F1
#
_cell.length_a   1.000
_cell.length_b   1.000
_cell.length_c   1.000
_cell.angle_alpha   90.00
_cell.angle_beta   90.00
_cell.angle_gamma   90.00
#
_symmetry.space_group_name_H-M   'P 1'
#
loop_
_entity.id
_entity.type
_entity.pdbx_description
1 polymer ?
#
loop_
_entity_poly.entity_id
_entity_poly.type
_entity_poly.pdbx_seq_one_letter_code
_entity_poly.pdbx_strand_id
1 'polypeptide(L)'
;MLKAKEPDFRRFLLERNIMFRDKGALRPQHYHLQAGFFTLHSGMADNQHAFSQARFTAKGVKWIASLWAGHLSAQLKVAAA
;
A
#
# COMPACT_ATOMS: atom_id res chain seq x y z
N MET A 1 10.45 2.91 11.17
CA MET A 1 9.45 3.65 10.35
C MET A 1 10.01 3.84 8.94
N LEU A 2 9.23 3.60 7.89
CA LEU A 2 9.61 4.00 6.53
C LEU A 2 9.67 5.53 6.53
N LYS A 3 10.84 6.14 6.36
CA LYS A 3 11.00 7.60 6.20
C LYS A 3 10.50 8.04 4.81
N ALA A 4 9.26 7.70 4.47
CA ALA A 4 8.64 7.95 3.18
C ALA A 4 7.64 9.10 3.30
N LYS A 5 7.66 10.03 2.36
CA LYS A 5 6.56 10.98 2.19
C LYS A 5 5.32 10.21 1.80
N GLU A 6 4.24 10.35 2.55
CA GLU A 6 2.97 9.66 2.29
C GLU A 6 2.46 9.79 0.83
N PRO A 7 2.49 10.98 0.18
CA PRO A 7 2.04 11.09 -1.21
C PRO A 7 2.90 10.28 -2.19
N ASP A 8 4.22 10.25 -2.01
CA ASP A 8 5.14 9.47 -2.86
C ASP A 8 4.93 7.97 -2.66
N PHE A 9 4.78 7.55 -1.41
CA PHE A 9 4.50 6.15 -1.10
C PHE A 9 3.15 5.70 -1.68
N ARG A 10 2.12 6.54 -1.56
CA ARG A 10 0.81 6.29 -2.16
C ARG A 10 0.89 6.17 -3.68
N ARG A 11 1.67 7.04 -4.33
CA ARG A 11 1.87 7.00 -5.78
C ARG A 11 2.60 5.73 -6.21
N PHE A 12 3.64 5.33 -5.49
CA PHE A 12 4.34 4.06 -5.72
C PHE A 12 3.43 2.84 -5.63
N LEU A 13 2.54 2.80 -4.62
CA LEU A 13 1.58 1.70 -4.48
C LEU A 13 0.61 1.61 -5.67
N LEU A 14 0.21 2.77 -6.22
CA LEU A 14 -0.66 2.86 -7.40
C LEU A 14 0.08 2.48 -8.69
N GLU A 15 1.28 3.03 -8.90
CA GLU A 15 2.10 2.78 -10.10
C GLU A 15 2.56 1.32 -10.21
N ARG A 16 2.80 0.66 -9.07
CA ARG A 16 3.16 -0.77 -9.01
C ARG A 16 1.95 -1.70 -9.06
N ASN A 17 0.74 -1.18 -9.21
CA ASN A 17 -0.51 -1.95 -9.17
C ASN A 17 -0.64 -2.78 -7.86
N ILE A 18 -0.09 -2.29 -6.76
CA ILE A 18 -0.19 -2.96 -5.45
C ILE A 18 -1.54 -2.60 -4.80
N MET A 19 -1.90 -1.33 -4.91
CA MET A 19 -3.21 -0.80 -4.54
C MET A 19 -3.82 -0.08 -5.72
N PHE A 20 -5.15 0.05 -5.70
CA PHE A 20 -5.91 0.86 -6.63
C PHE A 20 -6.82 1.82 -5.87
N ARG A 21 -7.20 2.91 -6.53
CA ARG A 21 -8.20 3.83 -5.99
C ARG A 21 -9.59 3.30 -6.35
N ASP A 22 -10.40 3.10 -5.33
CA ASP A 22 -11.79 2.71 -5.45
C ASP A 22 -12.64 3.66 -4.60
N LYS A 23 -13.52 4.44 -5.26
CA LYS A 23 -14.42 5.40 -4.60
C LYS A 23 -13.74 6.30 -3.55
N GLY A 24 -12.50 6.74 -3.83
CA GLY A 24 -11.70 7.60 -2.95
C GLY A 24 -10.88 6.86 -1.88
N ALA A 25 -11.08 5.55 -1.70
CA ALA A 25 -10.30 4.71 -0.80
C ALA A 25 -9.20 3.93 -1.56
N LEU A 26 -8.10 3.62 -0.87
CA LEU A 26 -7.07 2.73 -1.39
C LEU A 26 -7.41 1.28 -1.04
N ARG A 27 -7.57 0.44 -2.06
CA ARG A 27 -7.81 -0.99 -1.89
C ARG A 27 -6.65 -1.80 -2.47
N PRO A 28 -6.17 -2.84 -1.78
CA PRO A 28 -5.13 -3.72 -2.30
C PRO A 28 -5.70 -4.59 -3.42
N GLN A 29 -4.86 -4.93 -4.38
CA GLN A 29 -5.23 -5.93 -5.37
C GLN A 29 -5.55 -7.28 -4.72
N HIS A 30 -6.50 -8.00 -5.31
CA HIS A 30 -6.96 -9.28 -4.78
C HIS A 30 -5.82 -10.31 -4.65
N TYR A 31 -4.89 -10.32 -5.61
CA TYR A 31 -3.70 -11.18 -5.57
C TYR A 31 -2.81 -10.93 -4.35
N HIS A 32 -2.57 -9.66 -3.99
CA HIS A 32 -1.75 -9.32 -2.82
C HIS A 32 -2.48 -9.55 -1.50
N LEU A 33 -3.82 -9.43 -1.51
CA LEU A 33 -4.66 -9.82 -0.38
C LEU A 33 -4.57 -11.32 -0.13
N GLN A 34 -4.71 -12.15 -1.17
CA GLN A 34 -4.57 -13.61 -1.08
C GLN A 34 -3.16 -14.05 -0.66
N ALA A 35 -2.11 -13.35 -1.10
CA ALA A 35 -0.74 -13.63 -0.71
C ALA A 35 -0.42 -13.35 0.78
N GLY A 36 -1.38 -12.77 1.52
CA GLY A 36 -1.28 -12.47 2.94
C GLY A 36 -0.45 -11.23 3.25
N PHE A 37 -0.23 -10.34 2.28
CA PHE A 37 0.44 -9.05 2.50
C PHE A 37 -0.50 -8.02 3.12
N PHE A 38 -1.80 -8.15 2.82
CA PHE A 38 -2.84 -7.29 3.33
C PHE A 38 -3.85 -8.11 4.13
N THR A 39 -4.49 -7.44 5.07
CA THR A 39 -5.68 -7.91 5.78
C THR A 39 -6.78 -6.91 5.51
N LEU A 40 -7.96 -7.39 5.13
CA LEU A 40 -9.12 -6.54 4.94
C LEU A 40 -9.92 -6.55 6.24
N HIS A 41 -9.99 -5.40 6.89
CA HIS A 41 -10.85 -5.20 8.05
C HIS A 41 -12.13 -4.52 7.58
N SER A 42 -13.17 -5.33 7.41
CA SER A 42 -14.51 -4.88 7.06
C SER A 42 -15.43 -5.00 8.27
N GLY A 43 -16.28 -4.00 8.47
CA GLY A 43 -17.22 -3.96 9.57
C GLY A 43 -18.32 -2.95 9.33
N MET A 44 -19.32 -2.95 10.21
CA MET A 44 -20.34 -1.92 10.27
C MET A 44 -20.00 -1.01 11.44
N ALA A 45 -19.79 0.28 11.18
CA ALA A 45 -19.63 1.25 12.24
C ALA A 45 -20.98 1.46 12.97
N ASP A 46 -20.93 1.98 14.20
CA ASP A 46 -22.13 2.28 15.00
C ASP A 46 -23.17 3.16 14.27
N ASN A 47 -22.74 3.97 13.31
CA ASN A 47 -23.60 4.78 12.45
C ASN A 47 -24.23 4.01 11.27
N GLN A 48 -24.24 2.67 11.31
CA GLN A 48 -24.67 1.78 10.23
C GLN A 48 -23.89 1.91 8.91
N HIS A 49 -22.76 2.64 8.90
CA HIS A 49 -21.93 2.73 7.71
C HIS A 49 -21.00 1.53 7.61
N ALA A 50 -21.14 0.76 6.54
CA ALA A 50 -20.21 -0.32 6.23
C ALA A 50 -18.87 0.27 5.79
N PHE A 51 -17.80 -0.07 6.52
CA PHE A 51 -16.44 0.33 6.18
C PHE A 51 -15.61 -0.89 5.79
N SER A 52 -14.60 -0.65 4.97
CA SER A 52 -13.63 -1.67 4.58
C SER A 52 -12.25 -1.03 4.50
N GLN A 53 -11.39 -1.34 5.46
CA GLN A 53 -10.05 -0.78 5.57
C GLN A 53 -9.02 -1.89 5.36
N ALA A 54 -8.16 -1.73 4.37
CA ALA A 54 -7.03 -2.62 4.19
C ALA A 54 -5.87 -2.22 5.10
N ARG A 55 -5.30 -3.20 5.80
CA ARG A 55 -4.12 -3.02 6.67
C ARG A 55 -2.99 -3.93 6.21
N PHE A 56 -1.76 -3.44 6.28
CA PHE A 56 -0.59 -4.26 6.00
C PHE A 56 -0.38 -5.28 7.14
N THR A 57 -0.08 -6.52 6.79
CA THR A 57 0.37 -7.53 7.76
C THR A 57 1.85 -7.32 8.06
N ALA A 58 2.38 -7.97 9.11
CA ALA A 58 3.82 -7.95 9.38
C ALA A 58 4.64 -8.44 8.17
N LYS A 59 4.14 -9.42 7.42
CA LYS A 59 4.73 -9.90 6.16
C LYS A 59 4.65 -8.84 5.06
N GLY A 60 3.48 -8.20 4.89
CA GLY A 60 3.27 -7.12 3.94
C GLY A 60 4.19 -5.92 4.17
N VAL A 61 4.39 -5.53 5.43
CA VAL A 61 5.30 -4.43 5.80
C VAL A 61 6.75 -4.76 5.41
N LYS A 62 7.23 -5.98 5.70
CA LYS A 62 8.59 -6.40 5.30
C LYS A 62 8.76 -6.40 3.78
N TRP A 63 7.78 -6.95 3.07
CA TRP A 63 7.79 -7.00 1.61
C TRP A 63 7.78 -5.59 0.97
N ILE A 64 6.88 -4.71 1.42
CA ILE A 64 6.79 -3.36 0.86
C ILE A 64 8.02 -2.52 1.21
N ALA A 65 8.62 -2.72 2.38
CA ALA A 65 9.85 -2.04 2.77
C ALA A 65 11.01 -2.37 1.82
N SER A 66 11.18 -3.64 1.45
CA SER A 66 12.20 -4.06 0.48
C SER A 66 11.96 -3.45 -0.91
N LEU A 67 10.72 -3.48 -1.40
CA LEU A 67 10.37 -2.88 -2.70
C LEU A 67 10.57 -1.36 -2.70
N TRP A 68 10.19 -0.69 -1.61
CA TRP A 68 10.35 0.75 -1.46
C TRP A 68 11.82 1.17 -1.40
N ALA A 69 12.67 0.43 -0.69
CA ALA A 69 14.10 0.68 -0.67
C ALA A 69 14.74 0.57 -2.07
N GLY A 70 14.30 -0.41 -2.86
CA GLY A 70 14.71 -0.53 -4.27
C GLY A 70 14.22 0.62 -5.12
N HIS A 71 12.99 1.08 -4.91
CA HIS A 71 12.44 2.25 -5.62
C HIS A 71 13.20 3.54 -5.31
N LEU A 72 13.53 3.79 -4.03
CA LEU A 72 14.36 4.94 -3.64
C LEU A 72 15.75 4.90 -4.28
N SER A 73 16.36 3.71 -4.32
CA SER A 73 17.68 3.52 -4.96
C SER A 73 17.62 3.77 -6.47
N ALA A 74 16.54 3.37 -7.13
CA ALA A 74 16.31 3.65 -8.54
C ALA A 74 16.04 5.14 -8.80
N GLN A 75 15.22 5.80 -7.98
CA GLN A 75 14.97 7.24 -8.09
C GLN A 75 16.26 8.06 -7.90
N LEU A 76 17.10 7.68 -6.94
CA LEU A 76 18.38 8.36 -6.71
C LEU A 76 19.32 8.24 -7.93
N LYS A 77 19.29 7.11 -8.63
CA LYS A 77 20.05 6.91 -9.88
C LYS A 77 19.55 7.78 -11.04
N VAL A 78 18.24 8.03 -11.12
CA VAL A 78 17.65 8.87 -12.18
C VAL A 78 17.87 10.36 -11.91
N ALA A 79 17.95 10.78 -10.65
CA ALA A 79 18.22 12.17 -10.29
C ALA A 79 19.69 12.61 -10.49
N ALA A 80 20.59 11.64 -10.72
CA ALA A 80 22.03 11.87 -10.89
C ALA A 80 22.52 11.77 -12.35
N ALA A 81 21.60 11.66 -13.32
CA ALA A 81 21.86 11.59 -14.76
C ALA A 81 21.27 12.82 -15.45
#